data_AF-A0A925UH87-F1
#
_entry.id   AF-A0A925UH87-F1
#
_cell.length_a   1.000
_cell.length_b   1.000
_cell.length_c   1.000
_cell.angle_alpha   90.00
_cell.angle_beta   90.00
_cell.angle_gamma   90.00
#
_symmetry.space_group_name_H-M   'P 1'
#
loop_
_entity.id
_entity.type
_entity.pdbx_description
1 polymer ?
#
loop_
_entity_poly.entity_id
_entity_poly.type
_entity_poly.pdbx_seq_one_letter_code
_entity_poly.pdbx_strand_id
1 'polypeptide(L)' 'CGSTLRQTMFWVPASGDIGVGVSILSYGGGVQFGLITDKHLCPHPQEIIDRFEPEFEKLLLVTMMLPWVDG' A
#
# COMPACT_ATOMS: atom_id res chain seq x y z
N CYS A 1 -10.05 28.93 1.14
CA CYS A 1 -8.80 28.47 1.78
C CYS A 1 -8.75 26.94 1.68
N GLY A 2 -7.61 26.37 1.29
CA GLY A 2 -7.44 24.90 1.19
C GLY A 2 -6.80 24.33 2.46
N SER A 3 -7.09 23.06 2.77
CA SER A 3 -6.49 22.31 3.88
C SER A 3 -5.72 21.10 3.36
N THR A 4 -4.62 20.75 4.03
CA THR A 4 -3.88 19.52 3.72
C THR A 4 -4.68 18.31 4.20
N LEU A 5 -5.06 17.43 3.28
CA LEU A 5 -5.63 16.13 3.61
C LEU A 5 -4.55 15.28 4.28
N ARG A 6 -4.74 14.95 5.57
CA ARG A 6 -3.74 14.18 6.33
C ARG A 6 -3.82 12.68 6.07
N GLN A 7 -5.01 12.15 5.85
CA GLN A 7 -5.24 10.72 5.59
C GLN A 7 -6.42 10.56 4.63
N THR A 8 -6.15 9.99 3.46
CA THR A 8 -7.15 9.72 2.43
C THR A 8 -6.99 8.27 2.01
N MET A 9 -7.96 7.42 2.35
CA MET A 9 -8.01 6.07 1.82
C MET A 9 -8.96 6.05 0.63
N PHE A 10 -8.51 5.50 -0.49
CA PHE A 10 -9.37 5.24 -1.65
C PHE A 10 -9.60 3.74 -1.75
N TRP A 11 -10.87 3.37 -1.98
CA TRP A 11 -11.28 1.99 -2.16
C TRP A 11 -12.18 1.90 -3.38
N VAL A 12 -11.95 0.91 -4.23
CA VAL A 12 -12.91 0.52 -5.28
C VAL A 12 -14.04 -0.25 -4.58
N PRO A 13 -15.33 -0.08 -4.92
CA PRO A 13 -16.40 -0.85 -4.30
C PRO A 13 -16.07 -2.35 -4.35
N ALA A 14 -16.00 -2.99 -3.17
CA ALA A 14 -15.77 -4.42 -3.11
C ALA A 14 -17.05 -5.14 -3.55
N SER A 15 -17.03 -5.84 -4.68
CA SER A 15 -18.06 -6.82 -5.01
C SER A 15 -17.87 -8.06 -4.12
N GLY A 16 -18.94 -8.86 -3.95
CA GLY A 16 -18.96 -9.99 -2.99
C GLY A 16 -17.85 -11.05 -3.16
N ASP A 17 -17.20 -11.08 -4.32
CA ASP A 17 -16.11 -12.02 -4.62
C ASP A 17 -14.70 -11.43 -4.41
N ILE A 18 -14.58 -10.15 -4.01
CA ILE A 18 -13.28 -9.52 -3.74
C ILE A 18 -12.85 -9.84 -2.31
N GLY A 19 -12.01 -10.87 -2.20
CA GLY A 19 -11.46 -11.34 -0.93
C GLY A 19 -10.33 -10.49 -0.34
N VAL A 20 -9.65 -9.69 -1.15
CA VAL A 20 -8.55 -8.81 -0.75
C VAL A 20 -8.55 -7.58 -1.65
N GLY A 21 -8.25 -6.42 -1.10
CA GLY A 21 -7.61 -5.41 -1.89
C GLY A 21 -6.70 -4.47 -1.11
N VAL A 22 -5.86 -3.80 -1.91
CA VAL A 22 -4.77 -2.93 -1.47
C VAL A 22 -4.95 -1.52 -2.00
N SER A 23 -4.68 -0.52 -1.15
CA SER A 23 -4.68 0.91 -1.47
C SER A 23 -3.29 1.48 -1.19
N ILE A 24 -2.67 2.11 -2.17
CA ILE A 24 -1.36 2.78 -2.02
C ILE A 24 -1.52 4.21 -2.50
N LEU A 25 -1.36 5.17 -1.58
CA LEU A 25 -1.47 6.59 -1.89
C LEU A 25 -0.20 7.34 -1.47
N SER A 26 0.46 7.95 -2.44
CA SER A 26 1.56 8.88 -2.18
C SER A 26 1.04 10.32 -2.19
N TYR A 27 1.07 10.99 -1.04
CA TYR A 27 0.62 12.37 -0.91
C TYR A 27 1.38 13.12 0.19
N GLY A 28 1.70 14.38 -0.05
CA GLY A 28 2.30 15.26 0.97
C GLY A 28 3.66 14.78 1.50
N GLY A 29 4.43 14.04 0.71
CA GLY A 29 5.73 13.49 1.11
C GLY A 29 5.65 12.18 1.90
N GLY A 30 4.45 11.62 2.10
CA GLY A 30 4.25 10.31 2.71
C GLY A 30 3.60 9.32 1.76
N VAL A 31 3.72 8.04 2.10
CA VAL A 31 2.99 6.94 1.47
C VAL A 31 2.01 6.37 2.50
N GLN A 32 0.77 6.16 2.08
CA GLN A 32 -0.28 5.50 2.86
C GLN A 32 -0.55 4.15 2.22
N PHE A 33 -0.48 3.09 3.03
CA PHE A 33 -0.77 1.72 2.63
C PHE A 33 -1.99 1.22 3.41
N GLY A 34 -3.02 0.76 2.69
CA GLY A 34 -4.24 0.20 3.25
C GLY A 34 -4.53 -1.18 2.69
N LEU A 35 -5.01 -2.08 3.55
CA LEU A 35 -5.43 -3.44 3.19
C LEU A 35 -6.84 -3.67 3.71
N ILE A 36 -7.72 -4.15 2.84
CA ILE A 36 -9.05 -4.65 3.19
C ILE A 36 -9.14 -6.10 2.72
N THR A 37 -9.61 -7.01 3.56
CA THR A 37 -9.69 -8.43 3.21
C THR A 37 -10.77 -9.13 4.00
N ASP A 38 -11.34 -10.18 3.40
CA ASP A 38 -12.23 -11.10 4.08
C ASP A 38 -11.47 -11.88 5.17
N LYS A 39 -12.05 -11.91 6.38
CA LYS A 39 -11.43 -12.53 7.55
C LYS A 39 -11.21 -14.05 7.41
N HIS A 40 -12.03 -14.74 6.62
CA HIS A 40 -11.85 -16.15 6.33
C HIS A 40 -10.66 -16.42 5.40
N LEU A 41 -10.30 -15.44 4.55
CA LEU A 41 -9.15 -15.53 3.65
C LEU A 41 -7.86 -15.05 4.31
N CYS A 42 -7.94 -14.01 5.14
CA CYS A 42 -6.81 -13.46 5.87
C CYS A 42 -7.15 -13.26 7.35
N PRO A 43 -6.82 -14.23 8.21
CA PRO A 43 -7.12 -14.15 9.65
C PRO A 43 -6.35 -13.04 10.38
N HIS A 44 -5.19 -12.65 9.83
CA HIS A 44 -4.24 -11.72 10.45
C HIS A 44 -3.78 -10.64 9.45
N PRO A 45 -4.68 -9.74 8.99
CA PRO A 45 -4.33 -8.71 8.01
C PRO A 45 -3.24 -7.74 8.51
N GLN A 46 -3.13 -7.56 9.82
CA GLN A 46 -2.09 -6.72 10.42
C GLN A 46 -0.68 -7.25 10.11
N GLU A 47 -0.48 -8.57 10.01
CA GLU A 47 0.83 -9.14 9.67
C GLU A 47 1.29 -8.75 8.26
N ILE A 48 0.35 -8.50 7.34
CA ILE A 48 0.65 -8.03 5.99
C ILE A 48 1.03 -6.54 6.04
N ILE A 49 0.29 -5.74 6.82
CA ILE A 49 0.60 -4.33 7.02
C ILE A 49 2.00 -4.16 7.63
N ASP A 50 2.33 -4.92 8.68
CA ASP A 50 3.60 -4.82 9.39
C ASP A 50 4.80 -5.22 8.50
N ARG A 51 4.56 -6.07 7.50
CA ARG A 51 5.58 -6.47 6.52
C ARG A 51 5.73 -5.49 5.36
N PHE A 52 4.79 -4.58 5.15
CA PHE A 52 4.82 -3.70 3.98
C PHE A 52 6.07 -2.82 3.93
N GLU A 53 6.36 -2.09 5.02
CA GLU A 53 7.53 -1.20 5.11
C GLU A 53 8.86 -1.95 4.88
N PRO A 54 9.18 -3.03 5.60
CA PRO A 54 10.46 -3.72 5.39
C PRO A 54 10.58 -4.39 4.00
N GLU A 55 9.48 -4.87 3.41
CA GLU A 55 9.53 -5.38 2.03
C GLU A 55 9.68 -4.25 1.00
N PHE A 56 9.07 -3.09 1.25
CA PHE A 56 9.24 -1.91 0.42
C PHE A 56 10.69 -1.41 0.44
N GLU A 57 11.33 -1.37 1.61
CA GLU A 57 12.75 -0.99 1.73
C GLU A 57 13.67 -1.91 0.95
N LYS A 58 13.41 -3.23 0.96
CA LYS A 58 14.16 -4.19 0.15
C LYS A 58 13.99 -3.92 -1.35
N LEU A 59 12.75 -3.68 -1.78
CA LEU A 59 12.46 -3.33 -3.18
C LEU A 59 13.17 -2.03 -3.57
N LEU A 60 13.11 -1.01 -2.72
CA LEU A 60 13.79 0.27 -2.94
C LEU A 60 15.31 0.08 -3.07
N LEU A 61 15.93 -0.70 -2.17
CA LEU A 61 17.35 -1.00 -2.21
C LEU A 61 17.74 -1.67 -3.53
N VAL A 62 16.98 -2.69 -3.96
CA VAL A 62 17.24 -3.38 -5.23
C VAL A 62 17.06 -2.41 -6.40
N THR A 63 16.00 -1.60 -6.42
CA THR A 63 15.78 -0.58 -7.46
C THR A 63 16.93 0.41 -7.55
N MET A 64 17.51 0.83 -6.42
CA MET A 64 18.68 1.72 -6.39
C MET A 64 19.98 1.06 -6.87
N MET A 65 20.08 -0.27 -6.79
CA MET A 65 21.23 -1.05 -7.24
C MET A 65 21.14 -1.50 -8.70
N LEU A 66 19.94 -1.49 -9.29
CA LEU A 66 19.77 -1.83 -10.70
C LEU A 66 20.40 -0.72 -11.57
N PRO A 67 21.02 -1.07 -12.71
CA PRO A 67 21.37 -0.07 -13.69
C PRO A 67 20.07 0.62 -14.11
N TRP A 68 19.95 1.90 -13.78
CA TRP A 68 18.88 2.73 -14.29
C TRP A 68 18.98 2.67 -15.81
N VAL A 69 17.91 2.21 -16.46
CA VAL A 69 17.87 2.22 -17.92
C VAL A 69 17.96 3.70 -18.30
N ASP A 70 19.12 4.12 -18.78
CA ASP A 70 19.27 5.44 -19.39
C ASP A 70 18.22 5.51 -20.50
N GLY A 71 17.27 6.44 -20.35
CA GLY A 71 16.23 6.70 -21.34
C GLY A 71 16.81 7.23 -22.64
#